data_AF-A0A4Q1BVR4-F1
#
_entry.id   AF-A0A4Q1BVR4-F1
#
_cell.length_a   1.000
_cell.length_b   1.000
_cell.length_c   1.000
_cell.angle_alpha   90.00
_cell.angle_beta   90.00
_cell.angle_gamma   90.00
#
_symmetry.space_group_name_H-M   'P 1'
#
loop_
_entity.id
_entity.type
_entity.pdbx_description
1 polymer ?
#
loop_
_entity_poly.entity_id
_entity_poly.type
_entity_poly.pdbx_seq_one_letter_code
_entity_poly.pdbx_strand_id
1 'polypeptide(L)'
;MRNPDLTFWSLIGFILVLLPASWHLRARNVATLSLIFWLSLANAVMFVNTLIWSGNFRNTSPIWCDISSHVYTAVNYAIVACSLSQMRRLESVASTKRAVITARERTSRLWQEGLLCIVFPVVMLPVIYLVQGHRYNIVESLGPSPVPVFLSWPGILVFYVTPVVIGLAALVYAALAIRWFLIRRLQFRSILASADSNLTVARFFRLIALAITDITVITVEIALQLGLALSTPNSFRKYTSFRDVHTDFGLISQFPAETLTWKPHTGFVVAFYTCPIYSIIFFAFFGLGDEALNDYIRVTRKAIGFVLPSAWGSRPLPGKNHNVLPTLGSKVISVDLASIPTEHELARGPDTGEAIVELQTGRSRIPVQVERFVV
;
A
#
# COMPACT_ATOMS: atom_id res chain seq x y z
N MET A 1 21.95 -3.42 24.30
CA MET A 1 20.53 -3.32 23.87
C MET A 1 19.88 -4.67 24.12
N ARG A 2 18.78 -4.75 24.88
CA ARG A 2 18.17 -6.04 25.27
C ARG A 2 17.35 -6.67 24.13
N ASN A 3 16.77 -5.85 23.24
CA ASN A 3 15.99 -6.27 22.07
C ASN A 3 16.55 -5.62 20.77
N PRO A 4 17.70 -6.08 20.25
CA PRO A 4 18.28 -5.52 19.02
C PRO A 4 17.45 -5.83 17.76
N ASP A 5 16.64 -6.87 17.81
CA ASP A 5 15.78 -7.35 16.74
C ASP A 5 14.67 -6.35 16.39
N LEU A 6 14.01 -5.73 17.38
CA LEU A 6 12.98 -4.74 17.09
C LEU A 6 13.53 -3.48 16.40
N THR A 7 14.74 -3.05 16.76
CA THR A 7 15.45 -1.95 16.08
C THR A 7 15.75 -2.31 14.62
N PHE A 8 16.19 -3.55 14.37
CA PHE A 8 16.46 -4.04 13.03
C PHE A 8 15.18 -4.11 12.17
N TRP A 9 14.12 -4.72 12.70
CA TRP A 9 12.86 -4.88 11.98
C TRP A 9 12.12 -3.56 11.74
N SER A 10 12.18 -2.61 12.67
CA SER A 10 11.61 -1.28 12.47
C SER A 10 12.35 -0.50 11.39
N LEU A 11 13.69 -0.54 11.36
CA LEU A 11 14.48 0.09 10.30
C LEU A 11 14.18 -0.53 8.93
N ILE A 12 14.13 -1.87 8.86
CA ILE A 12 13.78 -2.58 7.63
C ILE A 12 12.35 -2.25 7.20
N GLY A 13 11.39 -2.29 8.12
CA GLY A 13 9.99 -1.95 7.85
C GLY A 13 9.84 -0.53 7.29
N PHE A 14 10.58 0.42 7.87
CA PHE A 14 10.64 1.80 7.36
C PHE A 14 11.13 1.87 5.91
N ILE A 15 12.25 1.22 5.60
CA ILE A 15 12.82 1.23 4.25
C ILE A 15 11.90 0.51 3.26
N LEU A 16 11.40 -0.67 3.62
CA LEU A 16 10.55 -1.49 2.75
C LEU A 16 9.25 -0.77 2.38
N VAL A 17 8.61 -0.07 3.31
CA VAL A 17 7.37 0.67 3.05
C VAL A 17 7.60 1.86 2.11
N LEU A 18 8.78 2.46 2.13
CA LEU A 18 9.10 3.60 1.26
C LEU A 18 9.43 3.19 -0.19
N LEU A 19 9.88 1.94 -0.43
CA LEU A 19 10.24 1.49 -1.78
C LEU A 19 9.08 1.62 -2.80
N PRO A 20 7.83 1.20 -2.51
CA PRO A 20 6.71 1.36 -3.43
C PRO A 20 6.18 2.80 -3.54
N ALA A 21 6.64 3.74 -2.69
CA ALA A 21 6.03 5.06 -2.54
C ALA A 21 6.13 5.92 -3.82
N SER A 22 7.30 5.92 -4.46
CA SER A 22 7.56 6.72 -5.67
C SER A 22 6.63 6.33 -6.83
N TRP A 23 6.36 5.03 -6.95
CA TRP A 23 5.46 4.50 -7.95
C TRP A 23 3.99 4.79 -7.63
N HIS A 24 3.57 4.61 -6.37
CA HIS A 24 2.22 4.96 -5.92
C HIS A 24 1.92 6.46 -6.04
N LEU A 25 2.93 7.31 -5.92
CA LEU A 25 2.83 8.75 -6.13
C LEU A 25 2.47 9.07 -7.58
N ARG A 26 3.13 8.39 -8.54
CA ARG A 26 2.82 8.50 -9.97
C ARG A 26 1.40 7.99 -10.27
N ALA A 27 0.94 6.96 -9.56
CA ALA A 27 -0.42 6.43 -9.68
C ALA A 27 -1.50 7.27 -8.97
N ARG A 28 -1.13 8.35 -8.25
CA ARG A 28 -2.03 9.24 -7.49
C ARG A 28 -3.03 8.48 -6.61
N ASN A 29 -2.55 7.44 -5.92
CA ASN A 29 -3.36 6.64 -5.01
C ASN A 29 -3.23 7.15 -3.57
N VAL A 30 -4.06 8.12 -3.19
CA VAL A 30 -3.95 8.82 -1.88
C VAL A 30 -4.13 7.86 -0.72
N ALA A 31 -5.06 6.90 -0.82
CA ALA A 31 -5.26 5.87 0.20
C ALA A 31 -3.97 5.10 0.54
N THR A 32 -3.32 4.55 -0.48
CA THR A 32 -2.09 3.76 -0.28
C THR A 32 -0.90 4.64 0.10
N LEU A 33 -0.80 5.87 -0.43
CA LEU A 33 0.22 6.82 0.00
C LEU A 33 0.07 7.24 1.47
N SER A 34 -1.16 7.42 1.93
CA SER A 34 -1.44 7.71 3.34
C SER A 34 -1.06 6.53 4.22
N LEU A 35 -1.38 5.29 3.80
CA LEU A 35 -0.97 4.08 4.50
C LEU A 35 0.56 3.99 4.60
N ILE A 36 1.28 4.21 3.49
CA ILE A 36 2.75 4.27 3.46
C ILE A 36 3.28 5.31 4.44
N PHE A 37 2.70 6.51 4.45
CA PHE A 37 3.07 7.58 5.37
C PHE A 37 2.94 7.12 6.83
N TRP A 38 1.77 6.61 7.23
CA TRP A 38 1.52 6.18 8.61
C TRP A 38 2.43 5.04 9.05
N LEU A 39 2.65 4.04 8.19
CA LEU A 39 3.54 2.92 8.50
C LEU A 39 5.00 3.36 8.57
N SER A 40 5.46 4.22 7.66
CA SER A 40 6.81 4.77 7.72
C SER A 40 7.01 5.60 9.00
N LEU A 41 6.03 6.41 9.38
CA LEU A 41 6.06 7.21 10.61
C LEU A 41 6.12 6.31 11.85
N ALA A 42 5.28 5.27 11.92
CA ALA A 42 5.27 4.32 13.03
C ALA A 42 6.60 3.59 13.20
N ASN A 43 7.20 3.11 12.11
CA ASN A 43 8.49 2.43 12.13
C ASN A 43 9.64 3.38 12.47
N ALA A 44 9.62 4.61 11.97
CA ALA A 44 10.62 5.62 12.31
C ALA A 44 10.57 5.98 13.80
N VAL A 45 9.37 6.18 14.35
CA VAL A 45 9.17 6.42 15.78
C VAL A 45 9.65 5.21 16.59
N MET A 46 9.35 3.99 16.15
CA MET A 46 9.83 2.76 16.79
C MET A 46 11.35 2.66 16.83
N PHE A 47 12.00 2.91 15.70
CA PHE A 47 13.44 2.87 15.59
C PHE A 47 14.09 3.88 16.54
N VAL A 48 13.58 5.11 16.62
CA VAL A 48 14.08 6.12 17.55
C VAL A 48 13.84 5.70 19.02
N ASN A 49 12.67 5.13 19.31
CA ASN A 49 12.32 4.67 20.65
C ASN A 49 13.26 3.57 21.15
N THR A 50 13.55 2.55 20.34
CA THR A 50 14.44 1.45 20.75
C THR A 50 15.90 1.90 20.91
N LEU A 51 16.32 2.97 20.21
CA LEU A 51 17.63 3.59 20.40
C LEU A 51 17.70 4.36 21.74
N ILE A 52 16.74 5.26 22.01
CA ILE A 52 16.76 6.12 23.19
C ILE A 52 16.57 5.31 24.48
N TRP A 53 15.65 4.36 24.48
CA TRP A 53 15.30 3.57 25.68
C TRP A 53 16.09 2.27 25.80
N SER A 54 17.14 2.06 25.00
CA SER A 54 17.98 0.86 25.12
C SER A 54 18.53 0.71 26.54
N GLY A 55 18.06 -0.30 27.27
CA GLY A 55 18.53 -0.59 28.63
C GLY A 55 18.09 0.43 29.68
N ASN A 56 17.07 1.25 29.40
CA ASN A 56 16.52 2.19 30.37
C ASN A 56 15.00 2.37 30.20
N PHE A 57 14.35 2.89 31.24
CA PHE A 57 12.91 3.22 31.25
C PHE A 57 12.67 4.65 31.77
N ARG A 58 13.73 5.48 31.83
CA ARG A 58 13.67 6.85 32.35
C ARG A 58 12.89 7.74 31.39
N ASN A 59 12.14 8.70 31.92
CA ASN A 59 11.44 9.70 31.11
C ASN A 59 12.41 10.80 30.64
N THR A 60 13.30 10.47 29.71
CA THR A 60 14.36 11.37 29.23
C THR A 60 13.83 12.47 28.31
N SER A 61 12.78 12.19 27.53
CA SER A 61 12.18 13.15 26.58
C SER A 61 10.65 13.12 26.65
N PRO A 62 10.03 13.90 27.55
CA PRO A 62 8.58 13.87 27.78
C PRO A 62 7.76 14.24 26.54
N ILE A 63 8.19 15.25 25.79
CA ILE A 63 7.50 15.71 24.56
C ILE A 63 7.51 14.61 23.50
N TRP A 64 8.64 13.89 23.38
CA TRP A 64 8.72 12.76 22.45
C TRP A 64 7.83 11.59 22.88
N CYS A 65 7.74 11.31 24.18
CA CYS A 65 6.84 10.28 24.72
C CYS A 65 5.36 10.57 24.40
N ASP A 66 4.94 11.83 24.54
CA ASP A 66 3.57 12.23 24.18
C ASP A 66 3.33 12.03 22.68
N ILE A 67 4.25 12.49 21.82
CA ILE A 67 4.09 12.36 20.36
C ILE A 67 4.06 10.88 19.94
N SER A 68 5.02 10.09 20.40
CA SER A 68 5.19 8.69 20.00
C SER A 68 3.99 7.81 20.41
N SER A 69 3.50 7.95 21.64
CA SER A 69 2.33 7.21 22.13
C SER A 69 1.07 7.50 21.30
N HIS A 70 0.84 8.77 20.94
CA HIS A 70 -0.29 9.16 20.10
C HIS A 70 -0.12 8.72 18.65
N VAL A 71 1.10 8.73 18.10
CA VAL A 71 1.38 8.22 16.75
C VAL A 71 1.00 6.74 16.63
N TYR A 72 1.45 5.88 17.57
CA TYR A 72 1.07 4.47 17.55
C TYR A 72 -0.45 4.28 17.64
N THR A 73 -1.09 5.12 18.45
CA THR A 73 -2.53 5.07 18.62
C THR A 73 -3.26 5.50 17.35
N ALA A 74 -2.83 6.57 16.67
CA ALA A 74 -3.41 7.03 15.41
C ALA A 74 -3.28 5.98 14.30
N VAL A 75 -2.14 5.28 14.24
CA VAL A 75 -1.86 4.26 13.21
C VAL A 75 -2.91 3.15 13.20
N ASN A 76 -3.41 2.74 14.38
CA ASN A 76 -4.49 1.75 14.49
C ASN A 76 -5.76 2.15 13.72
N TYR A 77 -6.14 3.42 13.80
CA TYR A 77 -7.28 3.96 13.04
C TYR A 77 -6.93 4.20 11.58
N ALA A 78 -5.71 4.65 11.32
CA ALA A 78 -5.26 4.99 9.98
C ALA A 78 -5.23 3.78 9.05
N ILE A 79 -4.78 2.61 9.53
CA ILE A 79 -4.71 1.39 8.71
C ILE A 79 -6.11 0.99 8.23
N VAL A 80 -7.09 0.85 9.13
CA VAL A 80 -8.46 0.48 8.74
C VAL A 80 -9.15 1.55 7.89
N ALA A 81 -8.90 2.83 8.17
CA ALA A 81 -9.49 3.92 7.40
C ALA A 81 -8.92 3.97 5.96
N CYS A 82 -7.61 3.75 5.81
CA CYS A 82 -6.96 3.61 4.51
C CYS A 82 -7.52 2.40 3.76
N SER A 83 -7.65 1.25 4.42
CA SER A 83 -8.20 0.02 3.85
C SER A 83 -9.65 0.23 3.36
N LEU A 84 -10.50 0.88 4.17
CA LEU A 84 -11.88 1.21 3.81
C LEU A 84 -11.95 2.14 2.57
N SER A 85 -11.14 3.19 2.54
CA SER A 85 -11.09 4.11 1.39
C SER A 85 -10.69 3.37 0.10
N GLN A 86 -9.75 2.43 0.22
CA GLN A 86 -9.24 1.64 -0.89
C GLN A 86 -10.30 0.67 -1.40
N MET A 87 -11.00 -0.04 -0.51
CA MET A 87 -12.07 -0.97 -0.89
C MET A 87 -13.26 -0.23 -1.50
N ARG A 88 -13.63 0.93 -0.98
CA ARG A 88 -14.69 1.79 -1.56
C ARG A 88 -14.35 2.21 -2.98
N ARG A 89 -13.08 2.58 -3.24
CA ARG A 89 -12.60 2.90 -4.58
C ARG A 89 -12.69 1.68 -5.51
N LEU A 90 -12.26 0.51 -5.05
CA LEU A 90 -12.29 -0.71 -5.87
C LEU A 90 -13.71 -1.14 -6.21
N GLU A 91 -14.64 -1.07 -5.27
CA GLU A 91 -16.07 -1.33 -5.53
C GLU A 91 -16.63 -0.35 -6.57
N SER A 92 -16.30 0.94 -6.45
CA SER A 92 -16.76 1.95 -7.41
C SER A 92 -16.22 1.71 -8.82
N VAL A 93 -15.00 1.20 -8.96
CA VAL A 93 -14.42 0.85 -10.27
C VAL A 93 -15.05 -0.43 -10.81
N ALA A 94 -15.16 -1.48 -9.99
CA ALA A 94 -15.71 -2.77 -10.41
C ALA A 94 -17.19 -2.70 -10.80
N SER A 95 -17.96 -1.84 -10.13
CA SER A 95 -19.38 -1.62 -10.41
C SER A 95 -19.66 -0.76 -11.64
N THR A 96 -18.64 -0.21 -12.30
CA THR A 96 -18.76 0.69 -13.47
C THR A 96 -19.63 1.93 -13.22
N LYS A 97 -19.88 2.30 -11.95
CA LYS A 97 -20.71 3.47 -11.57
C LYS A 97 -20.19 4.79 -12.14
N ARG A 98 -18.95 4.85 -12.63
CA ARG A 98 -18.28 6.04 -13.16
C ARG A 98 -17.59 5.74 -14.49
N ALA A 99 -18.38 5.61 -15.55
CA ALA A 99 -17.87 5.39 -16.91
C ALA A 99 -17.16 6.63 -17.50
N VAL A 100 -17.44 7.83 -16.98
CA VAL A 100 -16.76 9.08 -17.34
C VAL A 100 -16.38 9.81 -16.05
N ILE A 101 -15.09 9.83 -15.70
CA ILE A 101 -14.62 10.54 -14.50
C ILE A 101 -14.38 12.00 -14.87
N THR A 102 -15.21 12.91 -14.37
CA THR A 102 -14.98 14.34 -14.52
C THR A 102 -13.81 14.82 -13.63
N ALA A 103 -13.15 15.92 -13.99
CA ALA A 103 -12.06 16.49 -13.17
C ALA A 103 -12.54 16.87 -11.75
N ARG A 104 -13.80 17.30 -11.63
CA ARG A 104 -14.46 17.60 -10.34
C ARG A 104 -14.66 16.34 -9.49
N GLU A 105 -15.07 15.23 -10.09
CA GLU A 105 -15.19 13.96 -9.38
C GLU A 105 -13.83 13.43 -8.92
N ARG A 106 -12.78 13.62 -9.73
CA ARG A 106 -11.42 13.24 -9.36
C ARG A 106 -10.93 14.02 -8.13
N THR A 107 -11.12 15.34 -8.10
CA THR A 107 -10.72 16.17 -6.96
C THR A 107 -11.55 15.88 -5.72
N SER A 108 -12.88 15.73 -5.85
CA SER A 108 -13.74 15.33 -4.74
C SER A 108 -13.35 13.98 -4.15
N ARG A 109 -12.97 13.00 -4.99
CA ARG A 109 -12.46 11.70 -4.54
C ARG A 109 -11.17 11.85 -3.74
N LEU A 110 -10.19 12.63 -4.23
CA LEU A 110 -8.93 12.83 -3.53
C LEU A 110 -9.15 13.46 -2.15
N TRP A 111 -10.07 14.42 -2.04
CA TRP A 111 -10.48 15.01 -0.77
C TRP A 111 -11.13 14.00 0.18
N GLN A 112 -12.04 13.16 -0.33
CA GLN A 112 -12.67 12.11 0.48
C GLN A 112 -11.66 11.08 1.00
N GLU A 113 -10.70 10.68 0.16
CA GLU A 113 -9.61 9.77 0.56
C GLU A 113 -8.69 10.44 1.58
N GLY A 114 -8.28 11.70 1.37
CA GLY A 114 -7.44 12.42 2.33
C GLY A 114 -8.14 12.65 3.68
N LEU A 115 -9.43 12.98 3.66
CA LEU A 115 -10.22 13.19 4.88
C LEU A 115 -10.34 11.89 5.69
N LEU A 116 -10.58 10.75 5.02
CA LEU A 116 -10.68 9.47 5.71
C LEU A 116 -9.32 8.93 6.18
N CYS A 117 -8.26 9.10 5.39
CA CYS A 117 -6.97 8.48 5.68
C CYS A 117 -6.04 9.31 6.57
N ILE A 118 -6.20 10.64 6.59
CA ILE A 118 -5.34 11.55 7.36
C ILE A 118 -6.13 12.27 8.44
N VAL A 119 -7.25 12.91 8.09
CA VAL A 119 -8.00 13.74 9.04
C VAL A 119 -8.67 12.86 10.11
N PHE A 120 -9.30 11.75 9.72
CA PHE A 120 -10.00 10.88 10.66
C PHE A 120 -9.09 10.31 11.78
N PRO A 121 -7.90 9.73 11.50
CA PRO A 121 -7.00 9.27 12.56
C PRO A 121 -6.55 10.40 13.50
N VAL A 122 -6.30 11.60 12.97
CA VAL A 122 -5.91 12.77 13.77
C VAL A 122 -7.07 13.24 14.66
N VAL A 123 -8.30 13.25 14.14
CA VAL A 123 -9.51 13.58 14.91
C VAL A 123 -9.81 12.54 15.99
N MET A 124 -9.40 11.29 15.82
CA MET A 124 -9.57 10.26 16.85
C MET A 124 -8.67 10.47 18.06
N LEU A 125 -7.55 11.19 17.94
CA LEU A 125 -6.67 11.49 19.08
C LEU A 125 -7.36 12.27 20.22
N PRO A 126 -8.03 13.41 19.98
CA PRO A 126 -8.78 14.09 21.05
C PRO A 126 -9.99 13.27 21.54
N VAL A 127 -10.56 12.38 20.71
CA VAL A 127 -11.62 11.47 21.18
C VAL A 127 -11.06 10.44 22.16
N ILE A 128 -9.86 9.93 21.91
CA ILE A 128 -9.18 8.98 22.80
C ILE A 128 -8.80 9.64 24.13
N TYR A 129 -8.46 10.93 24.13
CA TYR A 129 -8.21 11.68 25.35
C TYR A 129 -9.40 11.58 26.34
N LEU A 130 -10.65 11.52 25.85
CA LEU A 130 -11.84 11.37 26.72
C LEU A 130 -11.86 10.07 27.54
N VAL A 131 -11.15 9.04 27.07
CA VAL A 131 -11.09 7.69 27.66
C VAL A 131 -9.67 7.29 28.07
N GLN A 132 -8.72 8.20 28.00
CA GLN A 132 -7.34 7.98 28.39
C GLN A 132 -7.22 8.03 29.92
N GLY A 133 -6.59 7.02 30.52
CA GLY A 133 -6.49 6.94 31.99
C GLY A 133 -5.37 7.79 32.58
N HIS A 134 -4.24 7.85 31.90
CA HIS A 134 -3.06 8.62 32.31
C HIS A 134 -2.17 8.95 31.11
N ARG A 135 -1.12 9.75 31.31
CA ARG A 135 -0.39 10.41 30.23
C ARG A 135 0.22 9.43 29.22
N TYR A 136 1.07 8.51 29.66
CA TYR A 136 1.65 7.44 28.83
C TYR A 136 2.38 6.42 29.70
N ASN A 137 2.73 5.28 29.10
CA ASN A 137 3.62 4.30 29.70
C ASN A 137 4.97 4.30 29.00
N ILE A 138 6.04 4.00 29.74
CA ILE A 138 7.37 3.71 29.20
C ILE A 138 7.73 2.27 29.54
N VAL A 139 8.04 1.47 28.52
CA VAL A 139 8.50 0.08 28.67
C VAL A 139 10.00 0.02 28.46
N GLU A 140 10.73 -0.60 29.38
CA GLU A 140 12.18 -0.71 29.30
C GLU A 140 12.62 -1.33 27.96
N SER A 141 13.64 -0.75 27.33
CA SER A 141 14.19 -1.18 26.02
C SER A 141 13.26 -1.04 24.81
N LEU A 142 11.98 -0.74 24.98
CA LEU A 142 11.02 -0.54 23.88
C LEU A 142 10.59 0.92 23.74
N GLY A 143 10.55 1.66 24.86
CA GLY A 143 10.16 3.06 24.91
C GLY A 143 8.67 3.27 25.18
N PRO A 144 8.11 4.42 24.75
CA PRO A 144 6.72 4.78 24.99
C PRO A 144 5.73 3.81 24.33
N SER A 145 4.78 3.28 25.10
CA SER A 145 3.71 2.43 24.57
C SER A 145 2.60 3.26 23.89
N PRO A 146 1.68 2.63 23.15
CA PRO A 146 0.41 3.28 22.79
C PRO A 146 -0.31 3.85 24.02
N VAL A 147 -1.21 4.80 23.79
CA VAL A 147 -1.90 5.55 24.85
C VAL A 147 -2.64 4.58 25.80
N PRO A 148 -2.47 4.71 27.13
CA PRO A 148 -3.16 3.86 28.09
C PRO A 148 -4.63 4.23 28.20
N VAL A 149 -5.50 3.29 27.84
CA VAL A 149 -6.96 3.47 27.88
C VAL A 149 -7.51 3.06 29.24
N PHE A 150 -8.40 3.90 29.78
CA PHE A 150 -9.19 3.55 30.95
C PHE A 150 -10.24 2.50 30.56
N LEU A 151 -10.02 1.25 31.01
CA LEU A 151 -10.85 0.10 30.63
C LEU A 151 -12.27 0.21 31.20
N SER A 152 -13.13 0.82 30.41
CA SER A 152 -14.53 1.13 30.69
C SER A 152 -15.36 0.96 29.42
N TRP A 153 -16.69 0.98 29.51
CA TRP A 153 -17.54 0.88 28.31
C TRP A 153 -17.18 1.90 27.21
N PRO A 154 -17.00 3.21 27.50
CA PRO A 154 -16.54 4.16 26.49
C PRO A 154 -15.15 3.85 25.95
N GLY A 155 -14.21 3.44 26.80
CA GLY A 155 -12.85 3.06 26.37
C GLY A 155 -12.84 1.87 25.42
N ILE A 156 -13.68 0.85 25.70
CA ILE A 156 -13.86 -0.32 24.84
C ILE A 156 -14.41 0.10 23.47
N LEU A 157 -15.45 0.95 23.46
CA LEU A 157 -16.08 1.40 22.22
C LEU A 157 -15.14 2.23 21.34
N VAL A 158 -14.48 3.23 21.93
CA VAL A 158 -13.60 4.14 21.20
C VAL A 158 -12.34 3.43 20.71
N PHE A 159 -11.63 2.73 21.60
CA PHE A 159 -10.32 2.18 21.25
C PHE A 159 -10.37 0.83 20.55
N TYR A 160 -11.21 -0.09 21.02
CA TYR A 160 -11.20 -1.48 20.55
C TYR A 160 -12.28 -1.74 19.48
N VAL A 161 -13.51 -1.24 19.66
CA VAL A 161 -14.61 -1.53 18.72
C VAL A 161 -14.52 -0.68 17.46
N THR A 162 -14.14 0.60 17.57
CA THR A 162 -14.12 1.52 16.43
C THR A 162 -13.25 1.04 15.27
N PRO A 163 -11.99 0.61 15.46
CA PRO A 163 -11.18 0.10 14.36
C PRO A 163 -11.77 -1.17 13.72
N VAL A 164 -12.32 -2.09 14.54
CA VAL A 164 -12.94 -3.34 14.06
C VAL A 164 -14.17 -3.03 13.19
N VAL A 165 -15.03 -2.09 13.60
CA VAL A 165 -16.22 -1.70 12.83
C VAL A 165 -15.84 -1.11 11.47
N ILE A 166 -14.81 -0.25 11.44
CA ILE A 166 -14.31 0.34 10.18
C ILE A 166 -13.70 -0.74 9.28
N GLY A 167 -12.96 -1.67 9.87
CA GLY A 167 -12.46 -2.86 9.18
C GLY A 167 -13.60 -3.67 8.57
N LEU A 168 -14.61 -4.07 9.35
CA LEU A 168 -15.76 -4.82 8.85
C LEU A 168 -16.46 -4.10 7.68
N ALA A 169 -16.61 -2.78 7.74
CA ALA A 169 -17.13 -2.00 6.62
C ALA A 169 -16.26 -2.15 5.36
N ALA A 170 -14.93 -2.17 5.50
CA ALA A 170 -14.01 -2.40 4.38
C ALA A 170 -14.18 -3.81 3.78
N LEU A 171 -14.40 -4.86 4.60
CA LEU A 171 -14.72 -6.21 4.08
C LEU A 171 -16.02 -6.23 3.30
N VAL A 172 -17.05 -5.51 3.74
CA VAL A 172 -18.31 -5.41 3.00
C VAL A 172 -18.05 -4.83 1.61
N TYR A 173 -17.29 -3.75 1.51
CA TYR A 173 -16.90 -3.19 0.21
C TYR A 173 -16.02 -4.13 -0.61
N ALA A 174 -15.11 -4.87 0.02
CA ALA A 174 -14.29 -5.89 -0.65
C ALA A 174 -15.18 -7.00 -1.26
N ALA A 175 -16.14 -7.52 -0.49
CA ALA A 175 -17.09 -8.53 -0.94
C ALA A 175 -17.96 -8.03 -2.10
N LEU A 176 -18.43 -6.77 -2.03
CA LEU A 176 -19.14 -6.13 -3.13
C LEU A 176 -18.26 -6.00 -4.39
N ALA A 177 -16.99 -5.60 -4.23
CA ALA A 177 -16.05 -5.52 -5.35
C ALA A 177 -15.82 -6.89 -6.01
N ILE A 178 -15.68 -7.96 -5.22
CA ILE A 178 -15.58 -9.34 -5.72
C ILE A 178 -16.88 -9.75 -6.43
N ARG A 179 -18.05 -9.44 -5.87
CA ARG A 179 -19.34 -9.74 -6.50
C ARG A 179 -19.45 -9.11 -7.88
N TRP A 180 -19.10 -7.82 -8.01
CA TRP A 180 -19.11 -7.14 -9.31
C TRP A 180 -18.08 -7.71 -10.28
N PHE A 181 -16.90 -8.08 -9.80
CA PHE A 181 -15.90 -8.81 -10.59
C PHE A 181 -16.49 -10.11 -11.15
N LEU A 182 -17.13 -10.93 -10.31
CA LEU A 182 -17.69 -12.22 -10.74
C LEU A 182 -18.79 -12.06 -11.80
N ILE A 183 -19.65 -11.06 -11.63
CA ILE A 183 -20.73 -10.75 -12.58
C ILE A 183 -20.15 -10.33 -13.94
N ARG A 184 -19.05 -9.56 -13.96
CA ARG A 184 -18.50 -8.94 -15.19
C ARG A 184 -17.15 -9.53 -15.63
N ARG A 185 -16.82 -10.74 -15.19
CA ARG A 185 -15.46 -11.31 -15.30
C ARG A 185 -14.86 -11.30 -16.71
N LEU A 186 -15.69 -11.44 -17.74
CA LEU A 186 -15.26 -11.43 -19.15
C LEU A 186 -14.86 -10.03 -19.64
N GLN A 187 -15.51 -8.99 -19.15
CA GLN A 187 -15.26 -7.58 -19.50
C GLN A 187 -14.37 -6.88 -18.47
N PHE A 188 -13.99 -7.56 -17.39
CA PHE A 188 -13.33 -6.91 -16.27
C PHE A 188 -11.96 -6.31 -16.63
N ARG A 189 -11.22 -6.98 -17.53
CA ARG A 189 -9.96 -6.44 -18.05
C ARG A 189 -10.16 -5.11 -18.78
N SER A 190 -11.20 -4.96 -19.59
CA SER A 190 -11.49 -3.71 -20.28
C SER A 190 -12.05 -2.63 -19.35
N ILE A 191 -12.85 -3.02 -18.34
CA ILE A 191 -13.33 -2.11 -17.29
C ILE A 191 -12.16 -1.51 -16.51
N LEU A 192 -11.18 -2.34 -16.12
CA LEU A 192 -9.99 -1.86 -15.43
C LEU A 192 -9.09 -1.00 -16.31
N ALA A 193 -8.94 -1.35 -17.60
CA ALA A 193 -8.13 -0.59 -18.55
C ALA A 193 -8.74 0.79 -18.87
N SER A 194 -10.08 0.89 -18.89
CA SER A 194 -10.80 2.15 -19.13
C SER A 194 -10.89 3.05 -17.90
N ALA A 195 -10.79 2.49 -16.69
CA ALA A 195 -10.70 3.27 -15.47
C ALA A 195 -9.32 3.96 -15.41
N ASP A 196 -9.28 5.31 -15.37
CA ASP A 196 -8.11 6.23 -15.27
C ASP A 196 -7.24 6.02 -14.01
N SER A 197 -6.88 4.78 -13.76
CA SER A 197 -6.46 4.25 -12.46
C SER A 197 -5.26 3.31 -12.56
N ASN A 198 -4.82 3.01 -13.79
CA ASN A 198 -3.69 2.13 -14.08
C ASN A 198 -3.82 0.78 -13.35
N LEU A 199 -5.04 0.30 -13.09
CA LEU A 199 -5.32 -0.89 -12.29
C LEU A 199 -5.22 -2.15 -13.17
N THR A 200 -4.43 -3.12 -12.75
CA THR A 200 -4.40 -4.47 -13.37
C THR A 200 -5.21 -5.46 -12.54
N VAL A 201 -5.64 -6.57 -13.14
CA VAL A 201 -6.38 -7.64 -12.44
C VAL A 201 -5.56 -8.19 -11.27
N ALA A 202 -4.26 -8.40 -11.47
CA ALA A 202 -3.35 -8.84 -10.42
C ALA A 202 -3.31 -7.85 -9.25
N ARG A 203 -3.22 -6.54 -9.55
CA ARG A 203 -3.27 -5.51 -8.51
C ARG A 203 -4.61 -5.51 -7.77
N PHE A 204 -5.72 -5.61 -8.50
CA PHE A 204 -7.05 -5.67 -7.90
C PHE A 204 -7.15 -6.76 -6.81
N PHE A 205 -6.71 -7.99 -7.11
CA PHE A 205 -6.72 -9.08 -6.13
C PHE A 205 -5.74 -8.89 -4.99
N ARG A 206 -4.54 -8.35 -5.25
CA ARG A 206 -3.57 -8.02 -4.18
C ARG A 206 -4.14 -7.00 -3.21
N LEU A 207 -4.91 -6.02 -3.69
CA LEU A 207 -5.55 -5.02 -2.85
C LEU A 207 -6.65 -5.61 -1.97
N ILE A 208 -7.45 -6.53 -2.52
CA ILE A 208 -8.47 -7.23 -1.74
C ILE A 208 -7.82 -8.13 -0.69
N ALA A 209 -6.79 -8.87 -1.07
CA ALA A 209 -6.03 -9.71 -0.14
C ALA A 209 -5.41 -8.88 0.99
N LEU A 210 -4.84 -7.73 0.67
CA LEU A 210 -4.35 -6.78 1.66
C LEU A 210 -5.46 -6.35 2.63
N ALA A 211 -6.64 -5.93 2.14
CA ALA A 211 -7.72 -5.53 3.03
C ALA A 211 -8.20 -6.64 3.97
N ILE A 212 -8.22 -7.89 3.50
CA ILE A 212 -8.48 -9.05 4.36
C ILE A 212 -7.37 -9.16 5.41
N THR A 213 -6.10 -9.07 5.01
CA THR A 213 -4.97 -9.12 5.93
C THR A 213 -5.00 -8.00 6.98
N ASP A 214 -5.24 -6.75 6.58
CA ASP A 214 -5.36 -5.59 7.47
C ASP A 214 -6.30 -5.86 8.63
N ILE A 215 -7.48 -6.39 8.31
CA ILE A 215 -8.56 -6.60 9.26
C ILE A 215 -8.28 -7.81 10.13
N THR A 216 -7.71 -8.87 9.56
CA THR A 216 -7.30 -10.02 10.37
C THR A 216 -6.23 -9.64 11.39
N VAL A 217 -5.20 -8.89 10.98
CA VAL A 217 -4.12 -8.42 11.86
C VAL A 217 -4.69 -7.54 12.98
N ILE A 218 -5.48 -6.53 12.62
CA ILE A 218 -6.03 -5.57 13.60
C ILE A 218 -7.04 -6.25 14.53
N THR A 219 -7.88 -7.15 14.02
CA THR A 219 -8.84 -7.87 14.87
C THR A 219 -8.13 -8.81 15.84
N VAL A 220 -7.07 -9.51 15.40
CA VAL A 220 -6.27 -10.39 16.26
C VAL A 220 -5.53 -9.57 17.32
N GLU A 221 -4.91 -8.46 16.94
CA GLU A 221 -4.25 -7.54 17.88
C GLU A 221 -5.24 -7.03 18.94
N ILE A 222 -6.37 -6.49 18.50
CA ILE A 222 -7.42 -5.95 19.40
C ILE A 222 -8.00 -7.02 20.30
N ALA A 223 -8.31 -8.20 19.78
CA ALA A 223 -8.87 -9.30 20.56
C ALA A 223 -7.88 -9.80 21.63
N LEU A 224 -6.60 -9.91 21.28
CA LEU A 224 -5.56 -10.31 22.22
C LEU A 224 -5.37 -9.25 23.31
N GLN A 225 -5.26 -7.97 22.94
CA GLN A 225 -5.07 -6.88 23.90
C GLN A 225 -6.25 -6.75 24.85
N LEU A 226 -7.48 -6.79 24.31
CA LEU A 226 -8.70 -6.72 25.13
C LEU A 226 -8.83 -7.94 26.03
N GLY A 227 -8.54 -9.15 25.52
CA GLY A 227 -8.56 -10.38 26.30
C GLY A 227 -7.55 -10.37 27.46
N LEU A 228 -6.32 -9.93 27.21
CA LEU A 228 -5.29 -9.78 28.24
C LEU A 228 -5.71 -8.74 29.29
N ALA A 229 -6.24 -7.59 28.85
CA ALA A 229 -6.73 -6.54 29.75
C ALA A 229 -7.87 -7.02 30.66
N LEU A 230 -8.89 -7.69 30.09
CA LEU A 230 -10.03 -8.24 30.84
C LEU A 230 -9.66 -9.41 31.75
N SER A 231 -8.57 -10.13 31.45
CA SER A 231 -8.08 -11.22 32.31
C SER A 231 -7.39 -10.76 33.60
N THR A 232 -7.18 -9.46 33.77
CA THR A 232 -6.58 -8.88 34.98
C THR A 232 -7.70 -8.58 35.99
N PRO A 233 -7.63 -9.08 37.24
CA PRO A 233 -8.66 -8.81 38.24
C PRO A 233 -8.90 -7.31 38.44
N ASN A 234 -10.18 -6.90 38.51
CA ASN A 234 -10.60 -5.51 38.72
C ASN A 234 -10.08 -4.51 37.66
N SER A 235 -9.71 -4.97 36.47
CA SER A 235 -9.27 -4.10 35.39
C SER A 235 -10.41 -3.27 34.81
N PHE A 236 -11.59 -3.86 34.67
CA PHE A 236 -12.79 -3.20 34.17
C PHE A 236 -13.41 -2.28 35.24
N ARG A 237 -13.53 -1.00 34.93
CA ARG A 237 -14.05 0.03 35.84
C ARG A 237 -15.19 0.80 35.19
N LYS A 238 -16.16 1.22 36.01
CA LYS A 238 -17.29 2.03 35.54
C LYS A 238 -16.80 3.43 35.16
N TYR A 239 -17.23 3.93 34.01
CA TYR A 239 -17.03 5.34 33.65
C TYR A 239 -18.03 6.20 34.44
N THR A 240 -17.57 6.92 35.46
CA THR A 240 -18.45 7.76 36.29
C THR A 240 -18.50 9.20 35.81
N SER A 241 -17.34 9.84 35.61
CA SER A 241 -17.21 11.20 35.13
C SER A 241 -15.87 11.41 34.42
N PHE A 242 -15.77 12.44 33.58
CA PHE A 242 -14.51 12.82 32.95
C PHE A 242 -13.41 13.09 33.99
N ARG A 243 -13.77 13.73 35.12
CA ARG A 243 -12.84 14.04 36.21
C ARG A 243 -12.31 12.78 36.88
N ASP A 244 -13.14 11.76 37.08
CA ASP A 244 -12.76 10.48 37.68
C ASP A 244 -11.69 9.78 36.83
N VAL A 245 -11.92 9.70 35.51
CA VAL A 245 -10.96 9.13 34.56
C VAL A 245 -9.63 9.89 34.54
N HIS A 246 -9.65 11.20 34.78
CA HIS A 246 -8.47 12.07 34.72
C HIS A 246 -7.89 12.45 36.10
N THR A 247 -8.28 11.76 37.18
CA THR A 247 -7.89 12.13 38.55
C THR A 247 -6.38 12.19 38.76
N ASP A 248 -5.63 11.30 38.10
CA ASP A 248 -4.16 11.27 38.11
C ASP A 248 -3.59 11.23 36.68
N PHE A 249 -4.10 12.11 35.81
CA PHE A 249 -3.72 12.08 34.40
C PHE A 249 -2.21 12.30 34.18
N GLY A 250 -1.55 13.05 35.06
CA GLY A 250 -0.11 13.33 34.97
C GLY A 250 0.79 12.12 35.23
N LEU A 251 0.22 10.99 35.68
CA LEU A 251 0.96 9.78 35.98
C LEU A 251 1.68 9.24 34.73
N ILE A 252 2.95 8.87 34.92
CA ILE A 252 3.78 8.21 33.92
C ILE A 252 4.19 6.86 34.48
N SER A 253 3.58 5.79 33.98
CA SER A 253 3.91 4.44 34.42
C SER A 253 5.18 3.95 33.72
N GLN A 254 6.17 3.53 34.51
CA GLN A 254 7.43 2.98 34.01
C GLN A 254 7.45 1.48 34.30
N PHE A 255 7.82 0.70 33.29
CA PHE A 255 7.71 -0.75 33.30
C PHE A 255 9.10 -1.38 33.08
N PRO A 256 9.85 -1.66 34.18
CA PRO A 256 11.06 -2.45 34.12
C PRO A 256 10.77 -3.86 33.60
N ALA A 257 11.63 -4.36 32.70
CA ALA A 257 11.45 -5.64 32.03
C ALA A 257 11.43 -6.82 33.02
N GLU A 258 12.11 -6.70 34.15
CA GLU A 258 12.17 -7.73 35.20
C GLU A 258 10.89 -7.83 36.04
N THR A 259 10.14 -6.73 36.14
CA THR A 259 8.89 -6.65 36.92
C THR A 259 7.65 -7.00 36.10
N LEU A 260 7.83 -7.16 34.79
CA LEU A 260 6.75 -7.45 33.87
C LEU A 260 6.32 -8.91 33.98
N THR A 261 5.09 -9.12 34.46
CA THR A 261 4.45 -10.42 34.33
C THR A 261 4.19 -10.75 32.85
N TRP A 262 3.98 -12.03 32.56
CA TRP A 262 3.85 -12.51 31.17
C TRP A 262 2.72 -11.80 30.40
N LYS A 263 1.60 -11.46 31.05
CA LYS A 263 0.44 -10.81 30.41
C LYS A 263 0.77 -9.41 29.84
N PRO A 264 1.17 -8.40 30.64
CA PRO A 264 1.54 -7.09 30.11
C PRO A 264 2.74 -7.18 29.17
N HIS A 265 3.68 -8.10 29.42
CA HIS A 265 4.80 -8.33 28.50
C HIS A 265 4.33 -8.73 27.11
N THR A 266 3.46 -9.75 27.00
CA THR A 266 2.88 -10.17 25.73
C THR A 266 2.08 -9.05 25.06
N GLY A 267 1.28 -8.30 25.83
CA GLY A 267 0.51 -7.17 25.29
C GLY A 267 1.40 -6.08 24.68
N PHE A 268 2.48 -5.70 25.35
CA PHE A 268 3.42 -4.73 24.81
C PHE A 268 4.17 -5.26 23.59
N VAL A 269 4.71 -6.48 23.66
CA VAL A 269 5.43 -7.10 22.53
C VAL A 269 4.54 -7.14 21.29
N VAL A 270 3.29 -7.56 21.40
CA VAL A 270 2.38 -7.60 20.25
C VAL A 270 2.16 -6.20 19.67
N ALA A 271 1.88 -5.20 20.50
CA ALA A 271 1.69 -3.82 20.02
C ALA A 271 2.93 -3.28 19.28
N PHE A 272 4.13 -3.53 19.81
CA PHE A 272 5.36 -3.01 19.22
C PHE A 272 5.75 -3.75 17.92
N TYR A 273 5.59 -5.08 17.86
CA TYR A 273 5.98 -5.86 16.67
C TYR A 273 4.94 -5.81 15.54
N THR A 274 3.69 -5.44 15.83
CA THR A 274 2.64 -5.41 14.80
C THR A 274 2.96 -4.43 13.66
N CYS A 275 3.50 -3.25 13.96
CA CYS A 275 3.84 -2.26 12.93
C CYS A 275 4.94 -2.75 11.94
N PRO A 276 6.11 -3.24 12.41
CA PRO A 276 7.12 -3.82 11.52
C PRO A 276 6.62 -5.03 10.73
N ILE A 277 5.90 -5.95 11.36
CA ILE A 277 5.34 -7.14 10.69
C ILE A 277 4.38 -6.71 9.58
N TYR A 278 3.47 -5.80 9.88
CA TYR A 278 2.50 -5.30 8.92
C TYR A 278 3.17 -4.55 7.75
N SER A 279 4.28 -3.87 8.01
CA SER A 279 5.11 -3.21 6.99
C SER A 279 5.75 -4.20 6.02
N ILE A 280 6.23 -5.34 6.52
CA ILE A 280 6.76 -6.44 5.71
C ILE A 280 5.65 -7.07 4.87
N ILE A 281 4.48 -7.30 5.46
CA ILE A 281 3.29 -7.81 4.75
C ILE A 281 2.90 -6.86 3.61
N PHE A 282 2.81 -5.56 3.90
CA PHE A 282 2.51 -4.54 2.91
C PHE A 282 3.51 -4.59 1.74
N PHE A 283 4.81 -4.66 2.04
CA PHE A 283 5.84 -4.81 1.02
C PHE A 283 5.71 -6.12 0.22
N ALA A 284 5.33 -7.24 0.85
CA ALA A 284 5.12 -8.49 0.12
C ALA A 284 4.02 -8.36 -0.94
N PHE A 285 2.93 -7.63 -0.65
CA PHE A 285 1.84 -7.40 -1.61
C PHE A 285 2.22 -6.42 -2.73
N PHE A 286 2.90 -5.32 -2.43
CA PHE A 286 3.16 -4.24 -3.40
C PHE A 286 4.58 -4.20 -3.96
N GLY A 287 5.58 -4.52 -3.15
CA GLY A 287 6.98 -4.47 -3.52
C GLY A 287 7.39 -5.58 -4.49
N LEU A 288 6.69 -6.72 -4.50
CA LEU A 288 6.98 -7.87 -5.36
C LEU A 288 6.10 -7.93 -6.62
N GLY A 289 5.48 -6.82 -7.03
CA GLY A 289 4.74 -6.77 -8.30
C GLY A 289 5.66 -6.63 -9.50
N ASP A 290 5.31 -7.25 -10.63
CA ASP A 290 6.03 -7.07 -11.91
C ASP A 290 6.20 -5.58 -12.26
N GLU A 291 5.19 -4.78 -11.94
CA GLU A 291 5.20 -3.33 -12.13
C GLU A 291 6.20 -2.62 -11.21
N ALA A 292 6.27 -3.01 -9.94
CA ALA A 292 7.20 -2.46 -8.96
C ALA A 292 8.65 -2.84 -9.29
N LEU A 293 8.88 -4.11 -9.66
CA LEU A 293 10.18 -4.61 -10.12
C LEU A 293 10.68 -3.84 -11.35
N ASN A 294 9.80 -3.58 -12.31
CA ASN A 294 10.16 -2.79 -13.50
C ASN A 294 10.53 -1.34 -13.17
N ASP A 295 9.89 -0.72 -12.18
CA ASP A 295 10.25 0.63 -11.72
C ASP A 295 11.57 0.60 -10.91
N TYR A 296 11.80 -0.43 -10.08
CA TYR A 296 13.08 -0.63 -9.38
C TYR A 296 14.24 -0.78 -10.36
N ILE A 297 14.10 -1.63 -11.39
CA ILE A 297 15.10 -1.80 -12.45
C ILE A 297 15.37 -0.47 -13.15
N ARG A 298 14.34 0.34 -13.41
CA ARG A 298 14.49 1.66 -14.04
C ARG A 298 15.26 2.64 -13.16
N VAL A 299 14.93 2.71 -11.87
CA VAL A 299 15.62 3.58 -10.90
C VAL A 299 17.07 3.15 -10.72
N THR A 300 17.31 1.84 -10.53
CA THR A 300 18.66 1.28 -10.40
C THR A 300 19.50 1.52 -11.66
N ARG A 301 18.92 1.35 -12.86
CA ARG A 301 19.61 1.66 -14.12
C ARG A 301 19.97 3.14 -14.24
N LYS A 302 19.08 4.05 -13.80
CA LYS A 302 19.35 5.49 -13.78
C LYS A 302 20.43 5.85 -12.75
N ALA A 303 20.42 5.23 -11.58
CA ALA A 303 21.44 5.43 -10.55
C ALA A 303 22.81 4.91 -11.01
N ILE A 304 22.86 3.71 -11.61
CA ILE A 304 24.11 3.15 -12.15
C ILE A 304 24.62 4.00 -13.33
N GLY A 305 23.75 4.46 -14.23
CA GLY A 305 24.14 5.35 -15.33
C GLY A 305 24.63 6.74 -14.87
N PHE A 306 24.21 7.19 -13.68
CA PHE A 306 24.72 8.41 -13.06
C PHE A 306 26.08 8.21 -12.38
N VAL A 307 26.31 7.04 -11.76
CA VAL A 307 27.55 6.71 -11.04
C VAL A 307 28.67 6.22 -11.98
N LEU A 308 28.33 5.57 -13.10
CA LEU A 308 29.28 5.05 -14.10
C LEU A 308 28.91 5.53 -15.51
N PRO A 309 29.19 6.80 -15.87
CA PRO A 309 28.84 7.34 -17.19
C PRO A 309 29.58 6.66 -18.36
N SER A 310 30.73 6.04 -18.10
CA SER A 310 31.65 5.55 -19.15
C SER A 310 31.46 4.08 -19.56
N ALA A 311 30.63 3.30 -18.87
CA ALA A 311 30.46 1.87 -19.17
C ALA A 311 29.16 1.52 -19.92
N TRP A 312 28.22 2.46 -20.02
CA TRP A 312 26.95 2.25 -20.72
C TRP A 312 26.72 3.32 -21.77
N GLY A 313 27.49 3.24 -22.85
CA GLY A 313 27.08 3.81 -24.12
C GLY A 313 25.73 3.21 -24.50
N SER A 314 24.70 4.04 -24.52
CA SER A 314 23.34 3.69 -24.92
C SER A 314 23.37 3.02 -26.30
N ARG A 315 23.33 1.68 -26.35
CA ARG A 315 22.70 1.03 -27.51
C ARG A 315 21.22 1.35 -27.38
N PRO A 316 20.58 2.03 -28.35
CA PRO A 316 19.14 2.10 -28.38
C PRO A 316 18.64 0.65 -28.31
N LEU A 317 17.60 0.41 -27.51
CA LEU A 317 16.82 -0.82 -27.68
C LEU A 317 16.53 -0.93 -29.19
N PRO A 318 16.77 -2.06 -29.86
CA PRO A 318 16.19 -2.26 -31.18
C PRO A 318 14.71 -1.92 -31.00
N GLY A 319 14.23 -1.00 -31.85
CA GLY A 319 12.85 -0.56 -31.84
C GLY A 319 11.98 -1.77 -31.63
N LYS A 320 10.96 -1.63 -30.79
CA LYS A 320 9.99 -2.68 -30.50
C LYS A 320 9.27 -2.98 -31.82
N ASN A 321 9.93 -3.69 -32.73
CA ASN A 321 9.31 -4.34 -33.85
C ASN A 321 8.26 -5.20 -33.18
N HIS A 322 7.01 -4.91 -33.50
CA HIS A 322 5.94 -5.82 -33.25
C HIS A 322 6.31 -7.11 -33.99
N ASN A 323 7.07 -7.98 -33.32
CA ASN A 323 7.03 -9.40 -33.57
C ASN A 323 5.61 -9.78 -33.16
N VAL A 324 4.70 -9.62 -34.12
CA VAL A 324 3.39 -10.24 -34.13
C VAL A 324 3.71 -11.72 -34.00
N LEU A 325 3.66 -12.22 -32.76
CA LEU A 325 3.66 -13.65 -32.54
C LEU A 325 2.46 -14.18 -33.30
N PRO A 326 2.64 -15.11 -34.26
CA PRO A 326 1.53 -15.65 -35.01
C PRO A 326 0.53 -16.26 -34.03
N THR A 327 -0.68 -15.72 -34.01
CA THR A 327 -1.81 -16.30 -33.28
C THR A 327 -2.09 -17.69 -33.83
N LEU A 328 -2.36 -18.65 -32.95
CA LEU A 328 -2.63 -20.05 -33.29
C LEU A 328 -3.69 -20.12 -34.41
N GLY A 329 -3.29 -20.53 -35.62
CA GLY A 329 -4.15 -20.60 -36.81
C GLY A 329 -3.69 -19.80 -38.04
N SER A 330 -2.66 -18.96 -37.94
CA SER A 330 -2.11 -18.26 -39.12
C SER A 330 -1.17 -19.13 -39.95
N LYS A 331 -1.42 -19.21 -41.26
CA LYS A 331 -0.61 -19.97 -42.23
C LYS A 331 0.61 -19.14 -42.66
N VAL A 332 1.82 -19.62 -42.37
CA VAL A 332 3.08 -19.00 -42.80
C VAL A 332 3.33 -19.37 -44.26
N ILE A 333 3.52 -18.37 -45.14
CA ILE A 333 3.93 -18.58 -46.53
C ILE A 333 5.36 -18.09 -46.66
N SER A 334 6.27 -18.98 -47.05
CA SER A 334 7.65 -18.66 -47.40
C SER A 334 7.69 -18.11 -48.84
N VAL A 335 8.18 -16.90 -49.02
CA VAL A 335 8.44 -16.31 -50.35
C VAL A 335 9.92 -16.49 -50.68
N ASP A 336 10.20 -16.99 -51.88
CA ASP A 336 11.56 -17.22 -52.37
C ASP A 336 12.15 -15.90 -52.91
N LEU A 337 13.33 -15.51 -52.42
CA LEU A 337 13.94 -14.20 -52.75
C LEU A 337 14.30 -14.06 -54.24
N ALA A 338 14.35 -15.16 -54.99
CA ALA A 338 14.64 -15.16 -56.42
C ALA A 338 13.50 -14.62 -57.30
N SER A 339 12.30 -14.39 -56.75
CA SER A 339 11.13 -13.92 -57.54
C SER A 339 10.94 -12.39 -57.54
N ILE A 340 11.91 -11.62 -57.03
CA ILE A 340 11.84 -10.15 -57.01
C ILE A 340 12.54 -9.63 -58.28
N PRO A 341 11.84 -9.01 -59.25
CA PRO A 341 12.47 -8.51 -60.46
C PRO A 341 13.45 -7.37 -60.14
N THR A 342 14.63 -7.40 -60.76
CA THR A 342 15.64 -6.34 -60.71
C THR A 342 15.22 -5.15 -61.59
N GLU A 343 15.65 -3.95 -61.18
CA GLU A 343 15.20 -2.59 -61.60
C GLU A 343 15.05 -2.28 -63.10
N HIS A 344 15.43 -3.16 -64.01
CA HIS A 344 15.50 -2.84 -65.45
C HIS A 344 14.18 -2.99 -66.23
N GLU A 345 13.07 -3.44 -65.61
CA GLU A 345 11.78 -3.66 -66.29
C GLU A 345 10.62 -2.72 -65.87
N LEU A 346 10.86 -1.72 -65.01
CA LEU A 346 9.79 -0.78 -64.61
C LEU A 346 9.71 0.41 -65.58
N ALA A 347 8.82 0.29 -66.57
CA ALA A 347 8.42 1.38 -67.44
C ALA A 347 7.85 2.56 -66.64
N ARG A 348 8.32 3.78 -66.97
CA ARG A 348 7.91 5.05 -66.35
C ARG A 348 6.42 5.32 -66.54
N GLY A 349 5.70 5.54 -65.44
CA GLY A 349 4.37 6.15 -65.34
C GLY A 349 4.34 7.16 -64.18
N PRO A 350 3.50 8.20 -64.21
CA PRO A 350 3.82 9.50 -63.62
C PRO A 350 3.49 9.63 -62.12
N ASP A 351 4.38 10.34 -61.42
CA ASP A 351 4.19 11.15 -60.21
C ASP A 351 3.29 10.63 -59.08
N THR A 352 3.71 9.56 -58.42
CA THR A 352 3.63 9.42 -56.95
C THR A 352 4.76 8.50 -56.51
N GLY A 353 5.60 8.92 -55.56
CA GLY A 353 6.77 8.17 -55.07
C GLY A 353 6.46 6.92 -54.24
N GLU A 354 5.50 6.11 -54.66
CA GLU A 354 5.13 4.83 -54.01
C GLU A 354 5.23 3.69 -55.03
N ALA A 355 6.12 2.72 -54.78
CA ALA A 355 6.20 1.51 -55.57
C ALA A 355 5.25 0.45 -54.95
N ILE A 356 4.09 0.25 -55.57
CA ILE A 356 3.19 -0.86 -55.26
C ILE A 356 3.60 -2.06 -56.12
N VAL A 357 4.09 -3.12 -55.50
CA VAL A 357 4.37 -4.39 -56.20
C VAL A 357 3.15 -5.30 -56.05
N GLU A 358 2.43 -5.53 -57.16
CA GLU A 358 1.36 -6.55 -57.19
C GLU A 358 2.00 -7.95 -57.31
N LEU A 359 1.96 -8.74 -56.23
CA LEU A 359 2.34 -10.16 -56.28
C LEU A 359 1.12 -11.01 -56.62
N GLN A 360 1.15 -11.65 -57.78
CA GLN A 360 0.09 -12.53 -58.25
C GLN A 360 0.35 -13.97 -57.76
N THR A 361 -0.42 -14.44 -56.79
CA THR A 361 -0.51 -15.87 -56.45
C THR A 361 -1.92 -16.36 -56.72
N GLY A 362 -2.03 -17.56 -57.30
CA GLY A 362 -3.24 -18.12 -57.89
C GLY A 362 -4.53 -17.78 -57.12
N ARG A 363 -5.36 -16.92 -57.74
CA ARG A 363 -6.74 -16.53 -57.41
C ARG A 363 -7.01 -15.44 -56.34
N SER A 364 -6.04 -14.77 -55.73
CA SER A 364 -6.36 -13.52 -55.00
C SER A 364 -5.25 -12.47 -55.02
N ARG A 365 -5.62 -11.21 -55.26
CA ARG A 365 -4.72 -10.05 -55.20
C ARG A 365 -4.73 -9.48 -53.78
N ILE A 366 -3.56 -9.34 -53.15
CA ILE A 366 -3.41 -8.67 -51.85
C ILE A 366 -2.37 -7.55 -52.04
N PRO A 367 -2.70 -6.28 -51.79
CA PRO A 367 -1.73 -5.20 -51.85
C PRO A 367 -0.76 -5.31 -50.67
N VAL A 368 0.54 -5.29 -50.94
CA VAL A 368 1.59 -5.29 -49.92
C VAL A 368 2.42 -4.02 -50.09
N GLN A 369 2.53 -3.26 -49.00
CA GLN A 369 3.33 -2.03 -48.94
C GLN A 369 4.76 -2.40 -48.56
N VAL A 370 5.75 -2.04 -49.39
CA VAL A 370 7.17 -2.33 -49.15
C VAL A 370 7.92 -1.02 -48.95
N GLU A 371 8.25 -0.68 -47.70
CA GLU A 371 9.20 0.41 -47.41
C GLU A 371 10.64 -0.14 -47.44
N ARG A 372 11.45 0.31 -48.40
CA ARG A 372 12.89 0.02 -48.44
C ARG A 372 13.66 1.08 -47.61
N PHE A 373 14.36 0.63 -46.58
CA PHE A 373 15.40 1.42 -45.92
C PHE A 373 16.73 1.21 -46.66
N VAL A 374 17.28 2.31 -47.19
CA VAL A 374 18.64 2.35 -47.75
C VAL A 374 19.62 2.47 -46.59
N VAL A 375 20.61 1.58 -46.53
CA VAL A 375 21.69 1.56 -45.53
C VAL A 375 22.76 2.58 -45.87
#